data_AF-A0AAW2F4H3-F1
#
_entry.id   AF-A0AAW2F4H3-F1
#
_cell.length_a   1.000
_cell.length_b   1.000
_cell.length_c   1.000
_cell.angle_alpha   90.00
_cell.angle_beta   90.00
_cell.angle_gamma   90.00
#
_symmetry.space_group_name_H-M   'P 1'
#
loop_
_entity.id
_entity.type
_entity.pdbx_description
1 polymer ?
#
loop_
_entity_poly.entity_id
_entity_poly.type
_entity_poly.pdbx_seq_one_letter_code
_entity_poly.pdbx_strand_id
1 'polypeptide(L)'
;MARVPEIPDTKADYGERPMSILRRVGRERERMLGMTDEERAWRKKWLDSQKLAPEEPVLPKNYYQQMYNPIRRFYMAPMNKFQNMMEPLLSKNGAFILRHAITRSVMGIFAIYCVYYHLKYNKMDWQRNGGWKVTLNRPIMYPDNKDLTALYKTKGSEFHVNNFDKSPI
;
A
#
# COMPACT_ATOMS: atom_id res chain seq x y z
N MET A 1 46.43 40.49 4.58
CA MET A 1 44.98 40.71 4.35
C MET A 1 44.39 39.40 3.86
N ALA A 2 43.43 38.82 4.58
CA ALA A 2 42.84 37.54 4.21
C ALA A 2 42.03 37.70 2.91
N ARG A 3 42.29 36.83 1.93
CA ARG A 3 41.61 36.85 0.63
C ARG A 3 40.15 36.46 0.88
N VAL A 4 39.20 37.34 0.56
CA VAL A 4 37.76 37.06 0.64
C VAL A 4 37.47 35.87 -0.28
N PRO A 5 36.79 34.81 0.19
CA PRO A 5 36.46 33.68 -0.68
C PRO A 5 35.51 34.16 -1.79
N GLU A 6 35.84 33.84 -3.03
CA GLU A 6 35.01 34.19 -4.18
C GLU A 6 33.64 33.54 -4.06
N ILE A 7 32.59 34.32 -4.33
CA ILE A 7 31.21 33.83 -4.33
C ILE A 7 31.09 32.85 -5.50
N PRO A 8 30.67 31.59 -5.28
CA PRO A 8 30.54 30.63 -6.37
C PRO A 8 29.54 31.14 -7.41
N ASP A 9 29.90 31.03 -8.70
CA ASP A 9 28.99 31.41 -9.78
C ASP A 9 27.76 30.49 -9.76
N THR A 10 26.61 31.07 -9.39
CA THR A 10 25.31 30.38 -9.28
C THR A 10 24.39 30.71 -10.45
N LYS A 11 24.93 31.26 -11.54
CA LYS A 11 24.16 31.51 -12.76
C LYS A 11 23.56 30.20 -13.28
N ALA A 12 22.25 30.24 -13.50
CA ALA A 12 21.51 29.14 -14.09
C ALA A 12 21.82 29.10 -15.59
N ASP A 13 22.78 28.27 -15.98
CA ASP A 13 23.04 28.02 -17.40
C ASP A 13 21.98 27.05 -17.96
N TYR A 14 21.65 27.25 -19.24
CA TYR A 14 20.51 26.73 -19.99
C TYR A 14 20.19 25.24 -19.74
N GLY A 15 19.05 24.94 -19.09
CA GLY A 15 18.49 23.57 -19.04
C GLY A 15 18.40 22.93 -17.65
N GLU A 16 17.52 23.49 -16.82
CA GLU A 16 16.61 22.77 -15.90
C GLU A 16 17.13 21.54 -15.15
N ARG A 17 17.85 21.78 -14.04
CA ARG A 17 17.58 20.95 -12.85
C ARG A 17 16.26 21.46 -12.26
N PRO A 18 15.20 20.65 -12.11
CA PRO A 18 14.04 21.08 -11.34
C PRO A 18 14.55 21.49 -9.97
N MET A 19 14.43 22.77 -9.63
CA MET A 19 14.95 23.22 -8.36
C MET A 19 14.22 22.49 -7.24
N SER A 20 14.98 21.97 -6.29
CA SER A 20 14.39 21.47 -5.07
C SER A 20 13.58 22.61 -4.44
N ILE A 21 12.36 22.32 -4.01
CA ILE A 21 11.42 23.27 -3.37
C ILE A 21 12.11 24.11 -2.27
N LEU A 22 13.16 23.54 -1.69
CA LEU A 22 13.88 24.03 -0.53
C LEU A 22 15.07 24.95 -0.88
N ARG A 23 15.74 24.81 -2.04
CA ARG A 23 17.01 25.53 -2.39
C ARG A 23 17.96 25.68 -1.17
N ARG A 24 18.54 26.88 -1.00
CA ARG A 24 19.32 27.36 0.15
C ARG A 24 18.54 27.28 1.48
N VAL A 25 17.25 27.59 1.46
CA VAL A 25 16.39 27.64 2.65
C VAL A 25 16.12 26.25 3.26
N GLY A 26 16.48 25.18 2.55
CA GLY A 26 16.49 23.81 3.10
C GLY A 26 17.46 23.61 4.27
N ARG A 27 18.50 24.46 4.37
CA ARG A 27 19.42 24.46 5.51
C ARG A 27 18.93 25.42 6.59
N GLU A 28 18.83 24.92 7.83
CA GLU A 28 18.31 25.68 8.96
C GLU A 28 19.08 26.99 9.22
N ARG A 29 20.43 26.96 9.10
CA ARG A 29 21.27 28.15 9.26
C ARG A 29 20.97 29.24 8.22
N GLU A 30 20.66 28.83 7.00
CA GLU A 30 20.36 29.76 5.91
C GLU A 30 18.93 30.30 6.02
N ARG A 31 18.01 29.51 6.60
CA ARG A 31 16.65 29.95 6.94
C ARG A 31 16.64 31.03 8.02
N MET A 32 17.55 30.96 9.00
CA MET A 32 17.69 31.98 10.06
C MET A 32 18.15 33.34 9.51
N LEU A 33 18.88 33.36 8.40
CA LEU A 33 19.32 34.59 7.72
C LEU A 33 18.19 35.26 6.91
N GLY A 34 17.06 34.58 6.73
CA GLY A 34 15.93 35.07 5.94
C GLY A 34 16.11 34.94 4.43
N MET A 35 15.08 35.38 3.71
CA MET A 35 15.02 35.37 2.24
C MET A 35 15.44 36.72 1.68
N THR A 36 16.28 36.73 0.64
CA THR A 36 16.61 37.96 -0.10
C THR A 36 15.42 38.44 -0.94
N ASP A 37 15.45 39.70 -1.40
CA ASP A 37 14.38 40.24 -2.25
C ASP A 37 14.30 39.54 -3.62
N GLU A 38 15.45 39.14 -4.16
CA GLU A 38 15.54 38.35 -5.39
C GLU A 38 14.89 36.96 -5.22
N GLU A 39 15.16 36.30 -4.08
CA GLU A 39 14.55 35.01 -3.75
C GLU A 39 13.04 35.14 -3.56
N ARG A 40 12.55 36.23 -2.97
CA ARG A 40 11.11 36.52 -2.85
C ARG A 40 10.44 36.76 -4.20
N ALA A 41 11.05 37.57 -5.07
CA ALA A 41 10.55 37.79 -6.42
C ALA A 41 10.49 36.48 -7.22
N TRP A 42 11.51 35.63 -7.05
CA TRP A 42 11.54 34.31 -7.68
C TRP A 42 10.49 33.36 -7.09
N ARG A 43 10.31 33.34 -5.75
CA ARG A 43 9.26 32.55 -5.09
C ARG A 43 7.87 32.96 -5.54
N LYS A 44 7.64 34.25 -5.78
CA LYS A 44 6.39 34.76 -6.35
C LYS A 44 6.15 34.18 -7.75
N LYS A 45 7.16 34.20 -8.63
CA LYS A 45 7.07 33.57 -9.97
C LYS A 45 6.77 32.08 -9.89
N TRP A 46 7.45 31.36 -9.00
CA TRP A 46 7.22 29.93 -8.79
C TRP A 46 5.79 29.63 -8.29
N LEU A 47 5.31 30.37 -7.30
CA LEU A 47 3.94 30.20 -6.79
C LEU A 47 2.90 30.51 -7.86
N ASP A 48 3.17 31.48 -8.73
CA ASP A 48 2.30 31.81 -9.86
C ASP A 48 2.30 30.69 -10.91
N SER A 49 3.46 30.06 -11.17
CA SER A 49 3.56 28.93 -12.10
C SER A 49 2.89 27.65 -11.59
N GLN A 50 2.55 27.55 -10.30
CA GLN A 50 1.78 26.43 -9.74
C GLN A 50 0.26 26.60 -9.93
N LYS A 51 -0.21 27.74 -10.43
CA LYS A 51 -1.62 27.93 -10.75
C LYS A 51 -1.92 27.17 -12.04
N LEU A 52 -2.75 26.14 -11.94
CA LEU A 52 -3.21 25.40 -13.11
C LEU A 52 -4.10 26.28 -13.99
N ALA A 53 -4.12 25.97 -15.29
CA ALA A 53 -5.08 26.58 -16.20
C ALA A 53 -6.51 26.23 -15.76
N PRO A 54 -7.49 27.12 -15.95
CA PRO A 54 -8.86 26.88 -15.51
C PRO A 54 -9.53 25.68 -16.21
N GLU A 55 -9.02 25.28 -17.38
CA GLU A 55 -9.52 24.13 -18.13
C GLU A 55 -9.00 22.78 -17.62
N GLU A 56 -7.97 22.80 -16.76
CA GLU A 56 -7.38 21.58 -16.24
C GLU A 56 -8.09 21.09 -14.97
N PRO A 57 -8.30 19.78 -14.81
CA PRO A 57 -7.83 18.68 -15.66
C PRO A 57 -8.76 18.35 -16.84
N VAL A 58 -8.20 18.25 -18.05
CA VAL A 58 -8.93 17.83 -19.25
C VAL A 58 -9.07 16.31 -19.26
N LEU A 59 -10.27 15.80 -18.96
CA LEU A 59 -10.59 14.38 -19.08
C LEU A 59 -11.10 14.09 -20.50
N PRO A 60 -10.44 13.21 -21.28
CA PRO A 60 -10.88 12.92 -22.63
C PRO A 60 -12.27 12.26 -22.63
N LYS A 61 -13.05 12.59 -23.65
CA LYS A 61 -14.38 11.98 -23.86
C LYS A 61 -14.22 10.46 -23.93
N ASN A 62 -15.07 9.74 -23.20
CA ASN A 62 -15.08 8.27 -23.11
C ASN A 62 -13.89 7.61 -22.39
N TYR A 63 -13.02 8.36 -21.72
CA TYR A 63 -11.89 7.79 -20.97
C TYR A 63 -12.30 6.62 -20.06
N TYR A 64 -13.39 6.80 -19.30
CA TYR A 64 -13.92 5.78 -18.40
C TYR A 64 -14.38 4.49 -19.12
N GLN A 65 -14.95 4.63 -20.31
CA GLN A 65 -15.52 3.52 -21.07
C GLN A 65 -14.42 2.70 -21.75
N GLN A 66 -13.34 3.37 -22.19
CA GLN A 66 -12.16 2.73 -22.78
C GLN A 66 -11.29 2.07 -21.70
N MET A 67 -11.19 2.67 -20.50
CA MET A 67 -10.36 2.13 -19.42
C MET A 67 -10.96 0.88 -18.76
N TYR A 68 -12.29 0.71 -18.81
CA TYR A 68 -12.98 -0.38 -18.13
C TYR A 68 -13.92 -1.18 -19.04
N ASN A 69 -13.73 -2.50 -19.05
CA ASN A 69 -14.61 -3.44 -19.73
C ASN A 69 -16.05 -3.38 -19.17
N PRO A 70 -17.09 -3.71 -19.96
CA PRO A 70 -18.49 -3.68 -19.51
C PRO A 70 -18.75 -4.53 -18.26
N ILE A 71 -18.15 -5.73 -18.18
CA ILE A 71 -18.25 -6.62 -17.00
C ILE A 71 -17.68 -5.92 -15.77
N ARG A 72 -16.54 -5.22 -15.93
CA ARG A 72 -15.90 -4.47 -14.85
C ARG A 72 -16.75 -3.30 -14.37
N ARG A 73 -17.39 -2.60 -15.31
CA ARG A 73 -18.32 -1.53 -14.98
C ARG A 73 -19.54 -2.04 -14.22
N PHE A 74 -20.07 -3.21 -14.59
CA PHE A 74 -21.23 -3.81 -13.94
C PHE A 74 -20.99 -4.08 -12.45
N TYR A 75 -19.92 -4.82 -12.10
CA TYR A 75 -19.67 -5.14 -10.68
C TYR A 75 -19.15 -3.93 -9.88
N MET A 76 -18.55 -2.92 -10.53
CA MET A 76 -18.11 -1.69 -9.86
C MET A 76 -19.27 -0.69 -9.61
N ALA A 77 -20.34 -0.76 -10.39
CA ALA A 77 -21.48 0.14 -10.30
C ALA A 77 -22.05 0.37 -8.89
N PRO A 78 -22.31 -0.67 -8.06
CA PRO A 78 -22.88 -0.46 -6.73
C PRO A 78 -21.95 0.35 -5.83
N MET A 79 -20.66 0.01 -5.79
CA MET A 79 -19.69 0.73 -4.93
C MET A 79 -19.38 2.13 -5.46
N ASN A 80 -19.48 2.36 -6.78
CA ASN A 80 -19.37 3.72 -7.34
C ASN A 80 -20.57 4.59 -6.93
N LYS A 81 -21.79 4.05 -6.93
CA LYS A 81 -22.98 4.76 -6.42
C LYS A 81 -22.82 5.12 -4.94
N PHE A 82 -22.33 4.16 -4.15
CA PHE A 82 -22.04 4.40 -2.73
C PHE A 82 -21.01 5.52 -2.52
N GLN A 83 -19.92 5.53 -3.31
CA GLN A 83 -18.94 6.61 -3.26
C GLN A 83 -19.59 7.96 -3.58
N ASN A 84 -20.33 8.06 -4.69
CA ASN A 84 -20.96 9.32 -5.11
C ASN A 84 -21.95 9.84 -4.05
N MET A 85 -22.62 8.96 -3.32
CA MET A 85 -23.50 9.33 -2.19
C MET A 85 -22.72 9.89 -1.00
N MET A 86 -21.50 9.41 -0.76
CA MET A 86 -20.64 9.81 0.36
C MET A 86 -19.74 11.02 0.04
N GLU A 87 -19.51 11.34 -1.24
CA GLU A 87 -18.73 12.49 -1.69
C GLU A 87 -19.09 13.84 -1.03
N PRO A 88 -20.39 14.21 -0.85
CA PRO A 88 -20.73 15.48 -0.18
C PRO A 88 -20.35 15.51 1.29
N LEU A 89 -20.17 14.36 1.94
CA LEU A 89 -19.86 14.27 3.38
C LEU A 89 -18.35 14.19 3.66
N LEU A 90 -17.62 13.42 2.84
CA LEU A 90 -16.24 13.00 3.12
C LEU A 90 -15.20 13.58 2.16
N SER A 91 -15.60 14.46 1.23
CA SER A 91 -14.84 14.89 0.05
C SER A 91 -14.59 13.75 -0.96
N LYS A 92 -14.22 14.11 -2.19
CA LYS A 92 -13.92 13.15 -3.27
C LYS A 92 -12.83 12.14 -2.88
N ASN A 93 -11.76 12.62 -2.26
CA ASN A 93 -10.63 11.77 -1.87
C ASN A 93 -11.01 10.85 -0.71
N GLY A 94 -11.72 11.37 0.30
CA GLY A 94 -12.17 10.57 1.45
C GLY A 94 -13.15 9.47 1.03
N ALA A 95 -14.15 9.81 0.22
CA ALA A 95 -15.11 8.83 -0.30
C ALA A 95 -14.43 7.74 -1.16
N PHE A 96 -13.45 8.13 -1.98
CA PHE A 96 -12.65 7.18 -2.78
C PHE A 96 -11.86 6.20 -1.90
N ILE A 97 -11.17 6.70 -0.86
CA ILE A 97 -10.41 5.86 0.06
C ILE A 97 -11.36 4.90 0.80
N LEU A 98 -12.48 5.41 1.30
CA LEU A 98 -13.48 4.62 2.01
C LEU A 98 -14.04 3.49 1.14
N ARG A 99 -14.44 3.79 -0.11
CA ARG A 99 -14.91 2.77 -1.06
C ARG A 99 -13.89 1.65 -1.23
N HIS A 100 -12.61 2.00 -1.41
CA HIS A 100 -11.55 1.03 -1.58
C HIS A 100 -11.31 0.21 -0.32
N ALA A 101 -11.25 0.84 0.83
CA ALA A 101 -11.08 0.16 2.11
C ALA A 101 -12.19 -0.88 2.33
N ILE A 102 -13.45 -0.48 2.17
CA ILE A 102 -14.59 -1.39 2.33
C ILE A 102 -14.52 -2.54 1.31
N THR A 103 -14.35 -2.23 0.02
CA THR A 103 -14.35 -3.26 -1.03
C THR A 103 -13.22 -4.27 -0.82
N ARG A 104 -12.01 -3.79 -0.50
CA ARG A 104 -10.83 -4.64 -0.28
C ARG A 104 -10.97 -5.46 1.01
N SER A 105 -11.50 -4.89 2.08
CA SER A 105 -11.76 -5.62 3.32
C SER A 105 -12.77 -6.74 3.12
N VAL A 106 -13.89 -6.47 2.44
CA VAL A 106 -14.92 -7.50 2.15
C VAL A 106 -14.33 -8.63 1.29
N MET A 107 -13.59 -8.30 0.23
CA MET A 107 -12.92 -9.30 -0.60
C MET A 107 -11.87 -10.10 0.18
N GLY A 108 -11.09 -9.45 1.04
CA GLY A 108 -10.09 -10.11 1.89
C GLY A 108 -10.73 -11.06 2.90
N ILE A 109 -11.79 -10.62 3.58
CA ILE A 109 -12.55 -11.44 4.53
C ILE A 109 -13.14 -12.66 3.80
N PHE A 110 -13.79 -12.44 2.65
CA PHE A 110 -14.35 -13.54 1.86
C PHE A 110 -13.28 -14.56 1.45
N ALA A 111 -12.13 -14.10 0.95
CA ALA A 111 -11.03 -14.98 0.58
C ALA A 111 -10.49 -15.78 1.77
N ILE A 112 -10.34 -15.15 2.94
CA ILE A 112 -9.92 -15.83 4.18
C ILE A 112 -10.92 -16.91 4.56
N TYR A 113 -12.23 -16.63 4.52
CA TYR A 113 -13.25 -17.62 4.81
C TYR A 113 -13.26 -18.78 3.81
N CYS A 114 -13.10 -18.52 2.51
CA CYS A 114 -12.98 -19.56 1.50
C CYS A 114 -11.79 -20.48 1.77
N VAL A 115 -10.62 -19.89 2.04
CA VAL A 115 -9.40 -20.65 2.36
C VAL A 115 -9.57 -21.43 3.66
N TYR A 116 -10.10 -20.81 4.71
CA TYR A 116 -10.36 -21.46 5.98
C TYR A 116 -11.32 -22.64 5.83
N TYR A 117 -12.44 -22.45 5.14
CA TYR A 117 -13.42 -23.49 4.88
C TYR A 117 -12.81 -24.65 4.09
N HIS A 118 -12.05 -24.33 3.03
CA HIS A 118 -11.35 -25.34 2.24
C HIS A 118 -10.35 -26.13 3.10
N LEU A 119 -9.52 -25.43 3.89
CA LEU A 119 -8.58 -26.04 4.82
C LEU A 119 -9.26 -26.84 5.94
N LYS A 120 -10.50 -26.53 6.31
CA LYS A 120 -11.20 -27.26 7.38
C LYS A 120 -11.78 -28.59 6.89
N TYR A 121 -12.37 -28.62 5.69
CA TYR A 121 -13.12 -29.78 5.20
C TYR A 121 -12.46 -30.55 4.06
N ASN A 122 -11.45 -29.97 3.40
CA ASN A 122 -10.69 -30.60 2.32
C ASN A 122 -9.21 -30.76 2.70
N LYS A 123 -8.94 -31.15 3.94
CA LYS A 123 -7.58 -31.57 4.34
C LYS A 123 -7.23 -32.87 3.65
N MET A 124 -5.96 -32.98 3.24
CA MET A 124 -5.44 -34.22 2.71
C MET A 124 -5.16 -35.20 3.86
N ASP A 125 -5.99 -36.25 3.96
CA ASP A 125 -5.86 -37.35 4.91
C ASP A 125 -5.61 -38.67 4.17
N TRP A 126 -5.24 -39.73 4.89
CA TRP A 126 -4.97 -41.05 4.30
C TRP A 126 -6.12 -41.61 3.44
N GLN A 127 -7.37 -41.23 3.71
CA GLN A 127 -8.56 -41.67 2.95
C GLN A 127 -8.76 -40.92 1.63
N ARG A 128 -8.09 -39.77 1.42
CA ARG A 128 -8.38 -38.88 0.30
C ARG A 128 -7.11 -38.37 -0.38
N ASN A 129 -6.95 -38.74 -1.64
CA ASN A 129 -5.87 -38.27 -2.50
C ASN A 129 -6.18 -36.89 -3.13
N GLY A 130 -6.34 -35.86 -2.30
CA GLY A 130 -6.59 -34.48 -2.75
C GLY A 130 -6.76 -33.49 -1.59
N GLY A 131 -6.63 -32.19 -1.90
CA GLY A 131 -6.67 -31.13 -0.90
C GLY A 131 -5.30 -30.62 -0.50
N TRP A 132 -5.24 -29.72 0.47
CA TRP A 132 -3.97 -29.14 0.94
C TRP A 132 -3.39 -29.97 2.08
N LYS A 133 -2.12 -30.35 1.94
CA LYS A 133 -1.34 -30.97 3.02
C LYS A 133 -0.71 -29.87 3.87
N VAL A 134 -1.15 -29.75 5.11
CA VAL A 134 -0.58 -28.79 6.07
C VAL A 134 0.32 -29.53 7.05
N THR A 135 1.63 -29.38 6.87
CA THR A 135 2.65 -29.85 7.81
C THR A 135 3.20 -28.67 8.58
N LEU A 136 3.09 -28.70 9.91
CA LEU A 136 3.63 -27.65 10.77
C LEU A 136 5.01 -28.06 11.30
N ASN A 137 5.93 -27.11 11.30
CA ASN A 137 7.22 -27.28 11.97
C ASN A 137 7.02 -27.26 13.50
N ARG A 138 7.97 -27.86 14.20
CA ARG A 138 8.02 -27.83 15.66
C ARG A 138 8.21 -26.38 16.14
N PRO A 139 7.56 -25.96 17.24
CA PRO A 139 7.79 -24.63 17.80
C PRO A 139 9.24 -24.49 18.29
N ILE A 140 9.77 -23.26 18.25
CA ILE A 140 11.08 -22.94 18.82
C ILE A 140 10.98 -23.03 20.34
N MET A 141 11.94 -23.70 20.97
CA MET A 141 12.01 -23.89 22.42
C MET A 141 13.20 -23.13 22.99
N TYR A 142 12.95 -22.37 24.05
CA TYR A 142 13.98 -21.72 24.85
C TYR A 142 14.25 -22.53 26.12
N PRO A 143 15.44 -22.42 26.73
CA PRO A 143 15.79 -23.14 27.96
C PRO A 143 14.80 -22.92 29.12
N ASP A 144 14.15 -21.76 29.15
CA ASP A 144 13.21 -21.38 30.21
C ASP A 144 11.79 -21.92 30.02
N ASN A 145 11.46 -22.50 28.85
CA ASN A 145 10.14 -23.06 28.58
C ASN A 145 10.00 -24.43 29.28
N LYS A 146 9.27 -24.46 30.40
CA LYS A 146 9.01 -25.68 31.19
C LYS A 146 7.99 -26.64 30.55
N ASP A 147 7.28 -26.20 29.51
CA ASP A 147 6.27 -27.02 28.82
C ASP A 147 6.92 -28.02 27.85
N LEU A 148 7.28 -29.18 28.38
CA LEU A 148 7.82 -30.32 27.62
C LEU A 148 6.79 -30.93 26.63
N THR A 149 5.50 -30.64 26.81
CA THR A 149 4.41 -31.07 25.92
C THR A 149 4.54 -30.46 24.51
N ALA A 150 5.23 -29.32 24.38
CA ALA A 150 5.51 -28.69 23.09
C ALA A 150 6.57 -29.42 22.25
N LEU A 151 7.44 -30.24 22.88
CA LEU A 151 8.50 -30.98 22.20
C LEU A 151 7.96 -32.12 21.33
N TYR A 152 6.90 -32.79 21.78
CA TYR A 152 6.36 -34.00 21.17
C TYR A 152 4.85 -33.86 20.94
N LYS A 153 4.46 -32.96 20.02
CA LYS A 153 3.05 -32.87 19.58
C LYS A 153 2.58 -34.11 18.81
N THR A 154 3.51 -34.84 18.20
CA THR A 154 3.28 -36.11 17.50
C THR A 154 4.29 -37.12 18.02
N LYS A 155 3.83 -38.33 18.33
CA LYS A 155 4.72 -39.44 18.68
C LYS A 155 5.53 -39.85 17.44
N GLY A 156 6.71 -40.44 17.63
CA GLY A 156 7.55 -40.88 16.51
C GLY A 156 6.83 -41.81 15.54
N SER A 157 5.92 -42.64 16.04
CA SER A 157 5.07 -43.53 15.26
C SER A 157 3.96 -42.81 14.47
N GLU A 158 3.59 -41.58 14.85
CA GLU A 158 2.52 -40.78 14.22
C GLU A 158 3.07 -39.87 13.11
N PHE A 159 4.38 -39.91 12.86
CA PHE A 159 5.03 -39.09 11.83
C PHE A 159 4.71 -39.63 10.43
N HIS A 160 4.24 -38.76 9.53
CA HIS A 160 3.78 -39.09 8.17
C HIS A 160 2.53 -39.98 8.03
N VAL A 161 1.84 -40.30 9.13
CA VAL A 161 0.69 -41.23 9.13
C VAL A 161 -0.60 -40.61 8.58
N ASN A 162 -0.65 -39.27 8.41
CA ASN A 162 -1.79 -38.52 7.83
C ASN A 162 -3.17 -38.93 8.41
N ASN A 163 -3.26 -39.02 9.75
CA ASN A 163 -4.45 -39.45 10.50
C ASN A 163 -4.89 -40.92 10.28
N PHE A 164 -4.05 -41.79 9.74
CA PHE A 164 -4.36 -43.23 9.63
C PHE A 164 -4.51 -43.90 11.01
N ASP A 165 -3.82 -43.41 12.05
CA ASP A 165 -3.99 -43.88 13.44
C ASP A 165 -5.43 -43.71 13.98
N LYS A 166 -6.24 -42.84 13.35
CA LYS A 166 -7.66 -42.64 13.69
C LYS A 166 -8.60 -43.41 12.76
N SER A 167 -8.06 -44.31 11.94
CA SER A 167 -8.87 -45.14 11.07
C SER A 167 -9.68 -46.14 11.89
N PRO A 168 -10.88 -46.53 11.41
CA PRO A 168 -11.70 -47.53 12.09
C PRO A 168 -11.22 -48.97 11.85
N ILE A 169 -10.07 -49.19 11.20
CA ILE A 169 -9.50 -50.49 10.80
C ILE A 169 -8.17 -50.67 11.53
#